data_AF-A0A9P5Q3S3-F1
#
_entry.id   AF-A0A9P5Q3S3-F1
#
_cell.length_a   1.000
_cell.length_b   1.000
_cell.length_c   1.000
_cell.angle_alpha   90.00
_cell.angle_beta   90.00
_cell.angle_gamma   90.00
#
_symmetry.space_group_name_H-M   'P 1'
#
loop_
_entity.id
_entity.type
_entity.pdbx_description
1 polymer ?
#
loop_
_entity_poly.entity_id
_entity_poly.type
_entity_poly.pdbx_seq_one_letter_code
_entity_poly.pdbx_strand_id
1 'polypeptide(L)'
;MLIKGFIDAEDVDFDVGKAFKSALGGGLAGAAAMVLQVLLLMPIRTVMNYQYRYGTTTTQATKTLYHDGGFQRYYQGLLAALVQGPVSRFGDTAANVGILVLLESNSYMKTLPTLVKTVFASVAAALFRMTLTPVDTVKTTLQTQGKPGWEILKRRIKLYGIGTLWYGALATAAATFVGHYPWFGTYNFLQDKIPEPDHIAQKLLRQAFIGFVASVVSDTISNSLRVLKTYRQVNETRIGYLNAAKAVIRQDGIRGLFGRGLKTRILANGLQGLMFSVLWKLFLDLWNDKTK
;
A
#
# COMPACT_ATOMS: atom_id res chain seq x y z
N MET A 1 6.20 -1.56 -33.89
CA MET A 1 7.51 -2.07 -33.43
C MET A 1 7.40 -2.92 -32.16
N LEU A 2 6.81 -2.42 -31.06
CA LEU A 2 6.65 -3.20 -29.81
C LEU A 2 5.93 -4.55 -29.98
N ILE A 3 4.84 -4.60 -30.76
CA ILE A 3 4.06 -5.84 -30.97
C ILE A 3 4.83 -6.85 -31.81
N LYS A 4 5.63 -6.40 -32.78
CA LYS A 4 6.40 -7.30 -33.66
C LYS A 4 7.59 -7.93 -32.91
N GLY A 5 8.31 -7.13 -32.10
CA GLY A 5 9.36 -7.65 -31.21
C GLY A 5 8.86 -8.50 -30.05
N PHE A 6 7.55 -8.46 -29.73
CA PHE A 6 6.93 -9.38 -28.76
C PHE A 6 6.66 -10.77 -29.36
N ILE A 7 6.35 -10.82 -30.66
CA ILE A 7 6.04 -12.07 -31.39
C ILE A 7 7.33 -12.78 -31.84
N ASP A 8 8.38 -12.03 -32.18
CA ASP A 8 9.61 -12.56 -32.78
C ASP A 8 10.70 -12.95 -31.74
N ALA A 9 10.40 -12.96 -30.44
CA ALA A 9 11.40 -13.22 -29.39
C ALA A 9 11.48 -14.72 -29.03
N GLU A 10 12.68 -15.31 -29.12
CA GLU A 10 12.95 -16.67 -28.63
C GLU A 10 12.95 -16.72 -27.08
N ASP A 11 12.33 -17.77 -26.55
CA ASP A 11 12.20 -18.05 -25.11
C ASP A 11 13.56 -18.39 -24.48
N VAL A 12 13.89 -17.74 -23.37
CA VAL A 12 15.13 -17.98 -22.61
C VAL A 12 14.84 -18.92 -21.43
N ASP A 13 15.76 -19.88 -21.19
CA ASP A 13 15.68 -20.88 -20.12
C ASP A 13 15.91 -20.22 -18.73
N PHE A 14 14.87 -19.57 -18.21
CA PHE A 14 14.83 -19.03 -16.86
C PHE A 14 14.29 -20.11 -15.91
N ASP A 15 14.94 -20.36 -14.77
CA ASP A 15 14.50 -21.36 -13.78
C ASP A 15 13.27 -20.85 -13.00
N VAL A 16 12.12 -20.90 -13.68
CA VAL A 16 10.79 -20.47 -13.20
C VAL A 16 10.43 -21.18 -11.90
N GLY A 17 10.77 -22.46 -11.78
CA GLY A 17 10.43 -23.29 -10.62
C GLY A 17 11.13 -22.81 -9.35
N LYS A 18 12.43 -22.52 -9.42
CA LYS A 18 13.20 -22.02 -8.28
C LYS A 18 12.78 -20.60 -7.87
N ALA A 19 12.56 -19.71 -8.85
CA ALA A 19 12.09 -18.35 -8.59
C ALA A 19 10.70 -18.36 -7.92
N PHE A 20 9.78 -19.20 -8.39
CA PHE A 20 8.44 -19.32 -7.82
C PHE A 20 8.45 -19.93 -6.42
N LYS A 21 9.28 -20.96 -6.17
CA LYS A 21 9.44 -21.56 -4.83
C LYS A 21 10.01 -20.56 -3.82
N SER A 22 11.00 -19.76 -4.23
CA SER A 22 11.54 -18.67 -3.40
C SER A 22 10.48 -17.58 -3.14
N ALA A 23 9.71 -17.20 -4.16
CA ALA A 23 8.62 -16.24 -4.06
C ALA A 23 7.51 -16.69 -3.11
N LEU A 24 7.17 -17.98 -3.13
CA LEU A 24 6.20 -18.59 -2.21
C LEU A 24 6.70 -18.55 -0.76
N GLY A 25 7.95 -18.96 -0.51
CA GLY A 25 8.54 -18.92 0.84
C GLY A 25 8.58 -17.49 1.40
N GLY A 26 9.08 -16.53 0.61
CA GLY A 26 9.06 -15.12 0.98
C GLY A 26 7.64 -14.57 1.14
N GLY A 27 6.72 -14.91 0.24
CA GLY A 27 5.33 -14.48 0.28
C GLY A 27 4.59 -14.94 1.54
N LEU A 28 4.83 -16.18 1.98
CA LEU A 28 4.24 -16.76 3.20
C LEU A 28 4.82 -16.12 4.47
N ALA A 29 6.16 -15.97 4.56
CA ALA A 29 6.80 -15.27 5.67
C ALA A 29 6.31 -13.80 5.75
N GLY A 30 6.13 -13.16 4.59
CA GLY A 30 5.53 -11.85 4.47
C GLY A 30 4.09 -11.77 4.93
N ALA A 31 3.27 -12.74 4.54
CA ALA A 31 1.89 -12.84 4.97
C ALA A 31 1.78 -13.00 6.50
N ALA A 32 2.63 -13.83 7.10
CA ALA A 32 2.70 -14.01 8.55
C ALA A 32 3.11 -12.72 9.28
N ALA A 33 4.16 -12.04 8.80
CA ALA A 33 4.58 -10.74 9.34
C ALA A 33 3.46 -9.69 9.24
N MET A 34 2.67 -9.71 8.16
CA MET A 34 1.55 -8.80 7.97
C MET A 34 0.42 -9.00 8.99
N VAL A 35 0.17 -10.22 9.47
CA VAL A 35 -0.84 -10.47 10.51
C VAL A 35 -0.49 -9.70 11.78
N LEU A 36 0.74 -9.84 12.27
CA LEU A 36 1.20 -9.11 13.46
C LEU A 36 1.20 -7.60 13.24
N GLN A 37 1.60 -7.12 12.06
CA GLN A 37 1.53 -5.70 11.74
C GLN A 37 0.12 -5.15 11.75
N VAL A 38 -0.85 -5.91 11.22
CA VAL A 38 -2.25 -5.51 11.28
C VAL A 38 -2.67 -5.39 12.74
N LEU A 39 -2.40 -6.40 13.57
CA LEU A 39 -2.78 -6.34 14.99
C LEU A 39 -2.16 -5.16 15.73
N LEU A 40 -0.88 -4.87 15.51
CA LEU A 40 -0.16 -3.85 16.28
C LEU A 40 -0.35 -2.42 15.74
N LEU A 41 -0.46 -2.25 14.42
CA LEU A 41 -0.51 -0.94 13.76
C LEU A 41 -1.91 -0.56 13.27
N MET A 42 -2.92 -1.40 13.49
CA MET A 42 -4.29 -1.03 13.16
C MET A 42 -4.76 0.25 13.87
N PRO A 43 -4.47 0.50 15.17
CA PRO A 43 -4.93 1.72 15.82
C PRO A 43 -4.47 3.00 15.13
N ILE A 44 -3.18 3.12 14.81
CA ILE A 44 -2.63 4.29 14.11
C ILE A 44 -3.20 4.42 12.69
N ARG A 45 -3.48 3.31 12.01
CA ARG A 45 -4.11 3.31 10.68
C ARG A 45 -5.58 3.74 10.73
N THR A 46 -6.30 3.35 11.77
CA THR A 46 -7.68 3.78 12.00
C THR A 46 -7.75 5.29 12.25
N VAL A 47 -6.86 5.82 13.09
CA VAL A 47 -6.69 7.26 13.30
C VAL A 47 -6.40 7.96 11.97
N MET A 48 -5.42 7.48 11.20
CA MET A 48 -5.04 8.05 9.90
C MET A 48 -6.22 8.10 8.91
N ASN A 49 -7.00 7.02 8.79
CA ASN A 49 -8.15 6.97 7.88
C ASN A 49 -9.27 7.92 8.33
N TYR A 50 -9.49 8.06 9.63
CA TYR A 50 -10.40 9.06 10.18
C TYR A 50 -9.96 10.49 9.81
N GLN A 51 -8.66 10.79 9.93
CA GLN A 51 -8.12 12.10 9.55
C GLN A 51 -8.27 12.41 8.06
N TYR A 52 -8.09 11.43 7.17
CA TYR A 52 -8.33 11.63 5.73
C TYR A 52 -9.77 12.05 5.44
N ARG A 53 -10.75 11.47 6.15
CA ARG A 53 -12.17 11.80 5.94
C ARG A 53 -12.58 13.13 6.55
N TYR A 54 -12.18 13.39 7.79
CA TYR A 54 -12.74 14.47 8.61
C TYR A 54 -11.83 15.69 8.77
N GLY A 55 -10.54 15.59 8.45
CA GLY A 55 -9.65 16.76 8.56
C GLY A 55 -9.04 17.01 9.92
N THR A 56 -9.20 16.09 10.88
CA THR A 56 -8.82 16.31 12.27
C THR A 56 -7.33 16.12 12.55
N THR A 57 -6.85 16.74 13.63
CA THR A 57 -5.51 16.47 14.15
C THR A 57 -5.41 15.06 14.74
N THR A 58 -4.19 14.54 14.89
CA THR A 58 -3.98 13.17 15.40
C THR A 58 -4.54 13.03 16.82
N THR A 59 -4.29 14.02 17.67
CA THR A 59 -4.81 14.03 19.05
C THR A 59 -6.33 14.07 19.09
N GLN A 60 -6.96 14.91 18.26
CA GLN A 60 -8.43 14.97 18.19
C GLN A 60 -9.00 13.65 17.68
N ALA A 61 -8.49 13.11 16.56
CA ALA A 61 -8.95 11.85 16.00
C ALA A 61 -8.82 10.70 17.01
N THR A 62 -7.69 10.59 17.71
CA THR A 62 -7.50 9.59 18.78
C THR A 62 -8.53 9.76 19.89
N LYS A 63 -8.71 10.97 20.42
CA LYS A 63 -9.70 11.23 21.48
C LYS A 63 -11.13 10.93 21.03
N THR A 64 -11.53 11.40 19.85
CA THR A 64 -12.88 11.15 19.30
C THR A 64 -13.14 9.66 19.13
N LEU A 65 -12.20 8.92 18.52
CA LEU A 65 -12.34 7.47 18.37
C LEU A 65 -12.42 6.76 19.73
N TYR A 66 -11.64 7.19 20.71
CA TYR A 66 -11.73 6.62 22.05
C TYR A 66 -13.09 6.90 22.71
N HIS A 67 -13.63 8.10 22.57
CA HIS A 67 -14.96 8.43 23.09
C HIS A 67 -16.10 7.68 22.38
N ASP A 68 -15.97 7.43 21.07
CA ASP A 68 -17.00 6.73 20.28
C ASP A 68 -17.18 5.25 20.66
N GLY A 69 -16.14 4.58 21.17
CA GLY A 69 -16.22 3.14 21.42
C GLY A 69 -15.01 2.51 22.12
N GLY A 70 -14.25 3.31 22.85
CA GLY A 70 -13.07 2.88 23.61
C GLY A 70 -12.00 2.22 22.74
N PHE A 71 -11.27 1.27 23.33
CA PHE A 71 -10.20 0.56 22.63
C PHE A 71 -10.69 -0.26 21.42
N GLN A 72 -11.90 -0.81 21.48
CA GLN A 72 -12.48 -1.59 20.38
C GLN A 72 -12.70 -0.72 19.13
N ARG A 73 -12.87 0.60 19.28
CA ARG A 73 -13.08 1.51 18.15
C ARG A 73 -11.89 1.54 17.20
N TYR A 74 -10.67 1.39 17.72
CA TYR A 74 -9.44 1.36 16.94
C TYR A 74 -9.32 0.12 16.04
N TYR A 75 -10.01 -0.96 16.40
CA TYR A 75 -9.97 -2.25 15.70
C TYR A 75 -11.22 -2.52 14.82
N GLN A 76 -12.06 -1.51 14.60
CA GLN A 76 -13.20 -1.64 13.69
C GLN A 76 -12.70 -1.89 12.26
N GLY A 77 -13.12 -3.02 11.67
CA GLY A 77 -12.62 -3.50 10.38
C GLY A 77 -11.45 -4.49 10.45
N LEU A 78 -11.13 -5.02 11.64
CA LEU A 78 -9.98 -5.91 11.84
C LEU A 78 -10.04 -7.15 10.96
N LEU A 79 -11.20 -7.81 10.85
CA LEU A 79 -11.36 -8.99 10.00
C LEU A 79 -11.01 -8.69 8.54
N ALA A 80 -11.51 -7.58 7.99
CA ALA A 80 -11.18 -7.16 6.64
C ALA A 80 -9.69 -6.81 6.49
N ALA A 81 -9.07 -6.23 7.54
CA ALA A 81 -7.64 -5.95 7.54
C ALA A 81 -6.77 -7.22 7.58
N LEU A 82 -7.17 -8.24 8.36
CA LEU A 82 -6.49 -9.53 8.47
C LEU A 82 -6.59 -10.37 7.20
N VAL A 83 -7.64 -10.16 6.38
CA VAL A 83 -7.69 -10.74 5.04
C VAL A 83 -6.85 -9.91 4.07
N GLN A 84 -7.07 -8.59 4.03
CA GLN A 84 -6.47 -7.73 3.02
C GLN A 84 -4.94 -7.63 3.15
N GLY A 85 -4.40 -7.51 4.36
CA GLY A 85 -2.96 -7.32 4.60
C GLY A 85 -2.11 -8.48 4.08
N PRO A 86 -2.32 -9.70 4.59
CA PRO A 86 -1.61 -10.90 4.15
C PRO A 86 -1.78 -11.19 2.65
N VAL A 87 -3.02 -11.16 2.14
CA VAL A 87 -3.30 -11.42 0.71
C VAL A 87 -2.65 -10.36 -0.18
N SER A 88 -2.67 -9.09 0.23
CA SER A 88 -2.00 -8.03 -0.51
C SER A 88 -0.49 -8.24 -0.57
N ARG A 89 0.14 -8.66 0.54
CA ARG A 89 1.59 -8.84 0.59
C ARG A 89 2.06 -10.07 -0.17
N PHE A 90 1.31 -11.16 -0.05
CA PHE A 90 1.53 -12.36 -0.84
C PHE A 90 1.40 -12.05 -2.34
N GLY A 91 0.30 -11.43 -2.75
CA GLY A 91 0.06 -11.13 -4.15
C GLY A 91 0.99 -10.07 -4.73
N ASP A 92 1.40 -9.05 -3.96
CA ASP A 92 2.44 -8.11 -4.41
C ASP A 92 3.77 -8.85 -4.66
N THR A 93 4.12 -9.85 -3.84
CA THR A 93 5.33 -10.66 -4.03
C THR A 93 5.21 -11.54 -5.27
N ALA A 94 4.08 -12.26 -5.41
CA ALA A 94 3.82 -13.13 -6.55
C ALA A 94 3.73 -12.34 -7.87
N ALA A 95 3.10 -11.16 -7.88
CA ALA A 95 2.99 -10.30 -9.04
C ALA A 95 4.34 -9.71 -9.45
N ASN A 96 5.17 -9.29 -8.48
CA ASN A 96 6.52 -8.81 -8.76
C ASN A 96 7.41 -9.91 -9.34
N VAL A 97 7.34 -11.14 -8.83
CA VAL A 97 8.11 -12.25 -9.42
C VAL A 97 7.55 -12.63 -10.78
N GLY A 98 6.23 -12.78 -10.90
CA GLY A 98 5.58 -13.13 -12.16
C GLY A 98 5.88 -12.13 -13.28
N ILE A 99 5.87 -10.83 -12.99
CA ILE A 99 6.20 -9.83 -14.01
C ILE A 99 7.70 -9.82 -14.35
N LEU A 100 8.59 -10.06 -13.39
CA LEU A 100 10.02 -10.19 -13.68
C LEU A 100 10.28 -11.40 -14.57
N VAL A 101 9.65 -12.56 -14.29
CA VAL A 101 9.72 -13.75 -15.16
C VAL A 101 9.23 -13.43 -16.56
N LEU A 102 8.06 -12.77 -16.70
CA LEU A 102 7.51 -12.38 -18.01
C LEU A 102 8.38 -11.35 -18.75
N LEU A 103 9.07 -10.48 -18.01
CA LEU A 103 9.96 -9.46 -18.58
C LEU A 103 11.33 -10.03 -18.96
N GLU A 104 11.77 -11.09 -18.29
CA GLU A 104 13.06 -11.75 -18.52
C GLU A 104 12.99 -12.90 -19.52
N SER A 105 11.81 -13.53 -19.68
CA SER A 105 11.57 -14.56 -20.69
C SER A 105 11.60 -14.01 -22.12
N ASN A 106 11.41 -12.69 -22.29
CA ASN A 106 11.47 -12.02 -23.59
C ASN A 106 12.79 -11.24 -23.76
N SER A 107 13.56 -11.61 -24.79
CA SER A 107 14.88 -11.05 -25.10
C SER A 107 14.85 -9.54 -25.41
N TYR A 108 13.74 -9.01 -25.93
CA TYR A 108 13.53 -7.57 -26.13
C TYR A 108 13.23 -6.85 -24.80
N MET A 109 12.36 -7.41 -23.98
CA MET A 109 11.94 -6.82 -22.68
C MET A 109 13.09 -6.76 -21.66
N LYS A 110 14.05 -7.70 -21.75
CA LYS A 110 15.28 -7.70 -20.92
C LYS A 110 16.11 -6.43 -21.10
N THR A 111 16.14 -5.87 -22.32
CA THR A 111 16.93 -4.67 -22.65
C THR A 111 16.28 -3.34 -22.28
N LEU A 112 15.01 -3.35 -21.86
CA LEU A 112 14.30 -2.13 -21.52
C LEU A 112 14.87 -1.45 -20.26
N PRO A 113 14.87 -0.10 -20.19
CA PRO A 113 15.25 0.64 -18.99
C PRO A 113 14.44 0.19 -17.78
N THR A 114 15.08 0.16 -16.60
CA THR A 114 14.47 -0.28 -15.33
C THR A 114 13.14 0.42 -15.05
N LEU A 115 13.01 1.71 -15.37
CA LEU A 115 11.78 2.48 -15.21
C LEU A 115 10.60 1.89 -16.00
N VAL A 116 10.84 1.39 -17.21
CA VAL A 116 9.78 0.79 -18.05
C VAL A 116 9.35 -0.55 -17.46
N LYS A 117 10.28 -1.37 -16.97
CA LYS A 117 9.97 -2.61 -16.23
C LYS A 117 9.14 -2.32 -14.98
N THR A 118 9.45 -1.25 -14.25
CA THR A 118 8.69 -0.79 -13.10
C THR A 118 7.26 -0.37 -13.45
N VAL A 119 7.00 0.15 -14.65
CA VAL A 119 5.63 0.45 -15.11
C VAL A 119 4.81 -0.83 -15.20
N PHE A 120 5.32 -1.87 -15.86
CA PHE A 120 4.62 -3.15 -15.98
C PHE A 120 4.35 -3.77 -14.61
N ALA A 121 5.34 -3.77 -13.72
CA ALA A 121 5.15 -4.24 -12.34
C ALA A 121 4.09 -3.42 -11.60
N SER A 122 4.08 -2.10 -11.77
CA SER A 122 3.10 -1.21 -11.14
C SER A 122 1.68 -1.43 -11.67
N VAL A 123 1.52 -1.73 -12.97
CA VAL A 123 0.23 -2.07 -13.57
C VAL A 123 -0.27 -3.41 -13.05
N ALA A 124 0.58 -4.44 -13.03
CA ALA A 124 0.22 -5.75 -12.48
C ALA A 124 -0.20 -5.65 -11.00
N ALA A 125 0.56 -4.91 -10.19
CA ALA A 125 0.23 -4.65 -8.79
C ALA A 125 -1.08 -3.84 -8.65
N ALA A 126 -1.32 -2.85 -9.51
CA ALA A 126 -2.56 -2.08 -9.49
C ALA A 126 -3.79 -2.94 -9.82
N LEU A 127 -3.71 -3.77 -10.86
CA LEU A 127 -4.77 -4.71 -11.25
C LEU A 127 -5.04 -5.73 -10.13
N PHE A 128 -4.00 -6.29 -9.53
CA PHE A 128 -4.16 -7.16 -8.37
C PHE A 128 -4.85 -6.44 -7.20
N ARG A 129 -4.45 -5.20 -6.88
CA ARG A 129 -5.10 -4.41 -5.82
C ARG A 129 -6.56 -4.05 -6.12
N MET A 130 -6.96 -4.01 -7.39
CA MET A 130 -8.37 -3.84 -7.76
C MET A 130 -9.24 -5.01 -7.28
N THR A 131 -8.72 -6.25 -7.27
CA THR A 131 -9.47 -7.41 -6.76
C THR A 131 -9.65 -7.34 -5.24
N LEU A 132 -8.70 -6.72 -4.53
CA LEU A 132 -8.75 -6.53 -3.08
C LEU A 132 -9.47 -5.24 -2.65
N THR A 133 -9.87 -4.38 -3.59
CA THR A 133 -10.52 -3.10 -3.28
C THR A 133 -11.82 -3.27 -2.50
N PRO A 134 -12.69 -4.26 -2.74
CA PRO A 134 -13.87 -4.47 -1.92
C PRO A 134 -13.58 -4.68 -0.43
N VAL A 135 -12.56 -5.49 -0.13
CA VAL A 135 -12.13 -5.75 1.26
C VAL A 135 -11.53 -4.47 1.87
N ASP A 136 -10.76 -3.70 1.09
CA ASP A 136 -10.25 -2.40 1.51
C ASP A 136 -11.38 -1.38 1.76
N THR A 137 -12.44 -1.40 0.96
CA THR A 137 -13.63 -0.56 1.14
C THR A 137 -14.35 -0.88 2.44
N VAL A 138 -14.56 -2.16 2.75
CA VAL A 138 -15.12 -2.58 4.04
C VAL A 138 -14.23 -2.12 5.19
N LYS A 139 -12.93 -2.44 5.15
CA LYS A 139 -11.96 -2.05 6.17
C LYS A 139 -11.94 -0.54 6.41
N THR A 140 -11.70 0.25 5.38
CA THR A 140 -11.55 1.70 5.50
C THR A 140 -12.86 2.38 5.94
N THR A 141 -14.01 1.87 5.50
CA THR A 141 -15.31 2.39 5.94
C THR A 141 -15.53 2.11 7.42
N LEU A 142 -15.26 0.90 7.91
CA LEU A 142 -15.40 0.57 9.33
C LEU A 142 -14.37 1.29 10.21
N GLN A 143 -13.13 1.46 9.74
CA GLN A 143 -12.13 2.25 10.46
C GLN A 143 -12.57 3.71 10.60
N THR A 144 -13.21 4.28 9.57
CA THR A 144 -13.63 5.68 9.57
C THR A 144 -14.96 5.91 10.30
N GLN A 145 -15.97 5.09 10.03
CA GLN A 145 -17.35 5.28 10.48
C GLN A 145 -17.70 4.44 11.71
N GLY A 146 -16.87 3.46 12.10
CA GLY A 146 -17.18 2.51 13.17
C GLY A 146 -18.28 1.52 12.78
N LYS A 147 -19.07 1.06 13.75
CA LYS A 147 -20.18 0.09 13.55
C LYS A 147 -21.21 0.56 12.50
N PRO A 148 -21.62 1.85 12.45
CA PRO A 148 -22.50 2.36 11.39
C PRO A 148 -22.00 2.15 9.96
N GLY A 149 -20.69 1.93 9.78
CA GLY A 149 -20.10 1.65 8.47
C GLY A 149 -20.73 0.47 7.74
N TRP A 150 -21.23 -0.54 8.46
CA TRP A 150 -21.94 -1.67 7.84
C TRP A 150 -23.25 -1.23 7.18
N GLU A 151 -24.04 -0.40 7.84
CA GLU A 151 -25.31 0.09 7.30
C GLU A 151 -25.08 1.03 6.11
N ILE A 152 -24.01 1.85 6.16
CA ILE A 152 -23.59 2.68 5.01
C ILE A 152 -23.28 1.80 3.79
N LEU A 153 -22.52 0.71 3.98
CA LEU A 153 -22.16 -0.20 2.89
C LEU A 153 -23.39 -0.93 2.34
N LYS A 154 -24.24 -1.49 3.21
CA LYS A 154 -25.48 -2.16 2.81
C LYS A 154 -26.39 -1.22 2.02
N ARG A 155 -26.60 0.01 2.51
CA ARG A 155 -27.41 1.03 1.83
C ARG A 155 -26.83 1.37 0.46
N ARG A 156 -25.51 1.54 0.35
CA ARG A 156 -24.86 1.81 -0.93
C ARG A 156 -25.00 0.67 -1.93
N ILE A 157 -24.84 -0.57 -1.48
CA ILE A 157 -25.02 -1.75 -2.34
C ILE A 157 -26.48 -1.81 -2.83
N LYS A 158 -27.45 -1.55 -1.95
CA LYS A 158 -28.87 -1.53 -2.32
C LYS A 158 -29.22 -0.42 -3.32
N LEU A 159 -28.63 0.77 -3.17
CA LEU A 159 -28.96 1.95 -4.00
C LEU A 159 -28.20 2.00 -5.33
N TYR A 160 -26.93 1.58 -5.36
CA TYR A 160 -26.04 1.78 -6.50
C TYR A 160 -25.34 0.49 -6.96
N GLY A 161 -25.67 -0.66 -6.36
CA GLY A 161 -25.11 -1.97 -6.70
C GLY A 161 -23.75 -2.27 -6.05
N ILE A 162 -23.28 -3.50 -6.29
CA ILE A 162 -22.03 -4.03 -5.70
C ILE A 162 -20.78 -3.27 -6.17
N GLY A 163 -20.84 -2.64 -7.34
CA GLY A 163 -19.75 -1.81 -7.90
C GLY A 163 -19.33 -0.65 -7.00
N THR A 164 -20.17 -0.27 -6.03
CA THR A 164 -19.80 0.71 -4.99
C THR A 164 -18.60 0.30 -4.14
N LEU A 165 -18.32 -0.99 -4.03
CA LEU A 165 -17.16 -1.49 -3.29
C LEU A 165 -15.82 -1.18 -3.99
N TRP A 166 -15.85 -0.77 -5.26
CA TRP A 166 -14.67 -0.31 -6.00
C TRP A 166 -14.51 1.22 -6.03
N TYR A 167 -15.33 1.96 -5.28
CA TYR A 167 -15.19 3.42 -5.18
C TYR A 167 -13.89 3.76 -4.46
N GLY A 168 -12.90 4.21 -5.22
CA GLY A 168 -11.54 4.41 -4.71
C GLY A 168 -10.48 3.62 -5.48
N ALA A 169 -10.86 2.63 -6.29
CA ALA A 169 -9.93 1.80 -7.08
C ALA A 169 -9.00 2.66 -7.96
N LEU A 170 -9.56 3.57 -8.76
CA LEU A 170 -8.77 4.44 -9.65
C LEU A 170 -7.81 5.35 -8.86
N ALA A 171 -8.29 5.98 -7.79
CA ALA A 171 -7.42 6.81 -6.93
C ALA A 171 -6.34 5.97 -6.23
N THR A 172 -6.62 4.71 -5.90
CA THR A 172 -5.63 3.78 -5.33
C THR A 172 -4.56 3.41 -6.35
N ALA A 173 -4.96 3.12 -7.59
CA ALA A 173 -4.04 2.85 -8.69
C ALA A 173 -3.18 4.09 -8.98
N ALA A 174 -3.80 5.26 -9.11
CA ALA A 174 -3.08 6.53 -9.31
C ALA A 174 -2.12 6.85 -8.15
N ALA A 175 -2.56 6.67 -6.89
CA ALA A 175 -1.69 6.90 -5.73
C ALA A 175 -0.51 5.92 -5.68
N THR A 176 -0.70 4.69 -6.18
CA THR A 176 0.39 3.70 -6.28
C THR A 176 1.41 4.17 -7.31
N PHE A 177 0.95 4.56 -8.50
CA PHE A 177 1.82 5.05 -9.58
C PHE A 177 2.58 6.32 -9.17
N VAL A 178 1.84 7.35 -8.73
CA VAL A 178 2.40 8.64 -8.29
C VAL A 178 3.30 8.49 -7.05
N GLY A 179 3.08 7.47 -6.22
CA GLY A 179 3.97 7.16 -5.10
C GLY A 179 5.25 6.43 -5.51
N HIS A 180 5.18 5.47 -6.45
CA HIS A 180 6.33 4.64 -6.84
C HIS A 180 7.45 5.46 -7.49
N TYR A 181 7.15 6.34 -8.43
CA TYR A 181 8.17 7.09 -9.16
C TYR A 181 9.06 7.95 -8.25
N PRO A 182 8.50 8.82 -7.37
CA PRO A 182 9.31 9.60 -6.44
C PRO A 182 10.07 8.71 -5.46
N TRP A 183 9.49 7.59 -5.03
CA TRP A 183 10.17 6.67 -4.12
C TRP A 183 11.46 6.14 -4.75
N PHE A 184 11.39 5.57 -5.96
CA PHE A 184 12.57 5.02 -6.65
C PHE A 184 13.55 6.13 -7.05
N GLY A 185 13.05 7.28 -7.51
CA GLY A 185 13.88 8.43 -7.86
C GLY A 185 14.70 8.93 -6.67
N THR A 186 14.06 9.15 -5.51
CA THR A 186 14.75 9.55 -4.29
C THR A 186 15.67 8.46 -3.75
N TYR A 187 15.24 7.20 -3.77
CA TYR A 187 16.05 6.08 -3.32
C TYR A 187 17.35 5.98 -4.12
N ASN A 188 17.26 5.97 -5.46
CA ASN A 188 18.44 5.87 -6.34
C ASN A 188 19.35 7.09 -6.22
N PHE A 189 18.78 8.30 -6.16
CA PHE A 189 19.56 9.52 -5.98
C PHE A 189 20.37 9.51 -4.68
N LEU A 190 19.74 9.15 -3.55
CA LEU A 190 20.44 9.09 -2.27
C LEU A 190 21.40 7.90 -2.20
N GLN A 191 21.08 6.79 -2.86
CA GLN A 191 21.96 5.64 -2.97
C GLN A 191 23.25 5.98 -3.74
N ASP A 192 23.19 6.86 -4.75
CA ASP A 192 24.36 7.38 -5.48
C ASP A 192 25.16 8.40 -4.66
N LYS A 193 24.47 9.29 -3.93
CA LYS A 193 25.11 10.41 -3.23
C LYS A 193 25.65 10.10 -1.84
N ILE A 194 25.08 9.12 -1.14
CA ILE A 194 25.54 8.74 0.20
C ILE A 194 26.53 7.59 0.04
N PRO A 195 27.81 7.76 0.42
CA PRO A 195 28.82 6.71 0.26
C PRO A 195 28.47 5.45 1.07
N GLU A 196 28.89 4.29 0.58
CA GLU A 196 28.69 3.03 1.29
C GLU A 196 29.73 2.88 2.40
N PRO A 197 29.31 2.72 3.67
CA PRO A 197 30.23 2.53 4.79
C PRO A 197 30.71 1.08 4.89
N ASP A 198 31.87 0.84 5.50
CA ASP A 198 32.45 -0.52 5.59
C ASP A 198 31.72 -1.40 6.61
N HIS A 199 31.22 -0.82 7.70
CA HIS A 199 30.60 -1.57 8.79
C HIS A 199 29.14 -1.93 8.53
N ILE A 200 28.76 -3.19 8.81
CA ILE A 200 27.40 -3.72 8.59
C ILE A 200 26.32 -2.85 9.26
N ALA A 201 26.54 -2.43 10.51
CA ALA A 201 25.57 -1.58 11.23
C ALA A 201 25.34 -0.24 10.50
N GLN A 202 26.40 0.36 9.98
CA GLN A 202 26.32 1.61 9.22
C GLN A 202 25.66 1.39 7.85
N LYS A 203 25.91 0.24 7.19
CA LYS A 203 25.21 -0.13 5.94
C LYS A 203 23.70 -0.25 6.15
N LEU A 204 23.29 -0.92 7.24
CA LEU A 204 21.88 -1.06 7.60
C LEU A 204 21.25 0.29 7.94
N LEU A 205 21.93 1.13 8.71
CA LEU A 205 21.45 2.47 9.06
C LEU A 205 21.29 3.36 7.81
N ARG A 206 22.26 3.31 6.90
CA ARG A 206 22.21 4.02 5.61
C ARG A 206 21.02 3.57 4.78
N GLN A 207 20.80 2.26 4.62
CA GLN A 207 19.66 1.73 3.88
C GLN A 207 18.32 2.13 4.52
N ALA A 208 18.23 2.06 5.85
CA ALA A 208 17.04 2.48 6.59
C ALA A 208 16.75 3.97 6.41
N PHE A 209 17.77 4.83 6.47
CA PHE A 209 17.65 6.26 6.25
C PHE A 209 17.19 6.58 4.83
N ILE A 210 17.84 6.02 3.81
CA ILE A 210 17.48 6.23 2.40
C ILE A 210 16.04 5.77 2.14
N GLY A 211 15.69 4.58 2.60
CA GLY A 211 14.33 4.03 2.46
C GLY A 211 13.27 4.89 3.18
N PHE A 212 13.59 5.42 4.35
CA PHE A 212 12.71 6.32 5.10
C PHE A 212 12.49 7.65 4.35
N VAL A 213 13.55 8.31 3.89
CA VAL A 213 13.44 9.57 3.14
C VAL A 213 12.67 9.37 1.83
N ALA A 214 12.95 8.30 1.09
CA ALA A 214 12.20 7.93 -0.10
C ALA A 214 10.70 7.72 0.19
N SER A 215 10.37 7.11 1.33
CA SER A 215 8.99 6.91 1.78
C SER A 215 8.30 8.22 2.15
N VAL A 216 8.98 9.14 2.85
CA VAL A 216 8.46 10.47 3.19
C VAL A 216 8.13 11.28 1.93
N VAL A 217 9.04 11.30 0.95
CA VAL A 217 8.83 12.00 -0.32
C VAL A 217 7.63 11.41 -1.09
N SER A 218 7.60 10.08 -1.22
CA SER A 218 6.50 9.34 -1.87
C SER A 218 5.15 9.59 -1.21
N ASP A 219 5.10 9.55 0.12
CA ASP A 219 3.89 9.77 0.89
C ASP A 219 3.40 11.21 0.74
N THR A 220 4.30 12.18 0.76
CA THR A 220 3.97 13.61 0.60
C THR A 220 3.35 13.88 -0.77
N ILE A 221 3.95 13.37 -1.84
CA ILE A 221 3.46 13.58 -3.21
C ILE A 221 2.15 12.83 -3.47
N SER A 222 2.00 11.62 -2.94
CA SER A 222 0.80 10.80 -3.15
C SER A 222 -0.35 11.10 -2.18
N ASN A 223 -0.16 11.96 -1.16
CA ASN A 223 -1.13 12.11 -0.07
C ASN A 223 -2.50 12.60 -0.54
N SER A 224 -2.55 13.55 -1.47
CA SER A 224 -3.82 14.11 -1.98
C SER A 224 -4.72 13.05 -2.61
N LEU A 225 -4.15 12.13 -3.37
CA LEU A 225 -4.86 10.99 -3.96
C LEU A 225 -5.40 10.04 -2.88
N ARG A 226 -4.67 9.88 -1.77
CA ARG A 226 -5.10 9.04 -0.62
C ARG A 226 -6.22 9.69 0.17
N VAL A 227 -6.18 11.01 0.34
CA VAL A 227 -7.27 11.80 0.92
C VAL A 227 -8.53 11.63 0.06
N LEU A 228 -8.42 11.86 -1.25
CA LEU A 228 -9.56 11.72 -2.18
C LEU A 228 -10.10 10.30 -2.26
N LYS A 229 -9.21 9.30 -2.28
CA LYS A 229 -9.58 7.88 -2.20
C LYS A 229 -10.45 7.65 -0.96
N THR A 230 -9.93 7.95 0.23
CA THR A 230 -10.61 7.67 1.49
C THR A 230 -11.91 8.45 1.59
N TYR A 231 -11.90 9.74 1.25
CA TYR A 231 -13.09 10.58 1.28
C TYR A 231 -14.21 9.99 0.44
N ARG A 232 -13.92 9.61 -0.80
CA ARG A 232 -14.91 8.99 -1.70
C ARG A 232 -15.34 7.61 -1.22
N GLN A 233 -14.39 6.78 -0.77
CA GLN A 233 -14.61 5.39 -0.41
C GLN A 233 -15.55 5.24 0.79
N VAL A 234 -15.46 6.14 1.76
CA VAL A 234 -16.24 6.10 3.02
C VAL A 234 -17.44 7.05 3.03
N ASN A 235 -17.66 7.80 1.95
CA ASN A 235 -18.82 8.68 1.86
C ASN A 235 -20.11 7.84 1.74
N GLU A 236 -21.17 8.32 2.37
CA GLU A 236 -22.47 7.62 2.37
C GLU A 236 -23.10 7.61 0.98
N THR A 237 -22.95 8.72 0.26
CA THR A 237 -23.49 8.91 -1.08
C THR A 237 -22.39 8.85 -2.13
N ARG A 238 -22.78 8.51 -3.36
CA ARG A 238 -21.85 8.52 -4.50
C ARG A 238 -21.34 9.94 -4.74
N ILE A 239 -20.04 10.14 -4.55
CA ILE A 239 -19.35 11.39 -4.84
C ILE A 239 -18.24 11.19 -5.89
N GLY A 240 -18.17 12.08 -6.87
CA GLY A 240 -17.08 12.12 -7.85
C GLY A 240 -15.78 12.64 -7.23
N TYR A 241 -14.63 12.37 -7.85
CA TYR A 241 -13.33 12.83 -7.32
C TYR A 241 -13.20 14.36 -7.29
N LEU A 242 -13.70 15.05 -8.32
CA LEU A 242 -13.71 16.52 -8.37
C LEU A 242 -14.58 17.11 -7.25
N ASN A 243 -15.76 16.53 -7.01
CA ASN A 243 -16.65 16.97 -5.95
C ASN A 243 -16.07 16.67 -4.56
N ALA A 244 -15.40 15.52 -4.40
CA ALA A 244 -14.67 15.21 -3.17
C ALA A 244 -13.54 16.22 -2.92
N ALA A 245 -12.75 16.56 -3.96
CA ALA A 245 -11.71 17.58 -3.85
C ALA A 245 -12.27 18.95 -3.48
N LYS A 246 -13.32 19.40 -4.16
CA LYS A 246 -14.02 20.65 -3.84
C LYS A 246 -14.55 20.65 -2.40
N ALA A 247 -15.13 19.54 -1.94
CA ALA A 247 -15.63 19.42 -0.57
C ALA A 247 -14.51 19.50 0.47
N VAL A 248 -13.38 18.81 0.25
CA VAL A 248 -12.21 18.87 1.12
C VAL A 248 -11.61 20.28 1.14
N ILE A 249 -11.42 20.90 -0.03
CA ILE A 249 -10.87 22.26 -0.13
C ILE A 249 -11.80 23.29 0.51
N ARG A 250 -13.11 23.14 0.37
CA ARG A 250 -14.07 24.05 1.02
C ARG A 250 -14.03 23.94 2.54
N GLN A 251 -13.75 22.75 3.08
CA GLN A 251 -13.70 22.50 4.52
C GLN A 251 -12.36 22.94 5.14
N ASP A 252 -11.24 22.57 4.52
CA ASP A 252 -9.89 22.66 5.13
C ASP A 252 -8.87 23.38 4.24
N GLY A 253 -9.31 23.96 3.12
CA GLY A 253 -8.44 24.56 2.11
C GLY A 253 -7.56 23.54 1.37
N ILE A 254 -6.64 24.08 0.56
CA ILE A 254 -5.66 23.27 -0.19
C ILE A 254 -4.76 22.49 0.78
N ARG A 255 -4.44 23.06 1.94
CA ARG A 255 -3.66 22.38 2.98
C ARG A 255 -4.34 21.10 3.48
N GLY A 256 -5.67 21.07 3.56
CA GLY A 256 -6.40 19.85 3.88
C GLY A 256 -6.26 18.76 2.81
N LEU A 257 -6.35 19.14 1.53
CA LEU A 257 -6.21 18.19 0.44
C LEU A 257 -4.84 17.49 0.44
N PHE A 258 -3.75 18.22 0.70
CA PHE A 258 -2.39 17.67 0.67
C PHE A 258 -1.87 17.21 2.03
N GLY A 259 -2.40 17.72 3.15
CA GLY A 259 -1.82 17.54 4.48
C GLY A 259 -2.60 16.64 5.44
N ARG A 260 -3.88 16.36 5.18
CA ARG A 260 -4.70 15.50 6.06
C ARG A 260 -4.00 14.17 6.30
N GLY A 261 -3.86 13.78 7.57
CA GLY A 261 -3.29 12.49 7.98
C GLY A 261 -1.80 12.27 7.66
N LEU A 262 -1.10 13.20 7.00
CA LEU A 262 0.26 12.98 6.49
C LEU A 262 1.27 12.69 7.62
N LYS A 263 1.22 13.45 8.72
CA LYS A 263 2.10 13.23 9.87
C LYS A 263 1.91 11.83 10.47
N THR A 264 0.66 11.43 10.67
CA THR A 264 0.31 10.09 11.19
C THR A 264 0.74 9.00 10.23
N ARG A 265 0.63 9.24 8.91
CA ARG A 265 1.09 8.32 7.88
C ARG A 265 2.59 8.10 7.92
N ILE A 266 3.38 9.17 8.01
CA ILE A 266 4.85 9.08 8.10
C ILE A 266 5.26 8.29 9.33
N LEU A 267 4.63 8.57 10.49
CA LEU A 267 4.87 7.81 11.72
C LEU A 267 4.49 6.34 11.57
N ALA A 268 3.30 6.05 11.03
CA ALA A 268 2.82 4.69 10.83
C ALA A 268 3.74 3.89 9.90
N ASN A 269 4.19 4.49 8.81
CA ASN A 269 5.09 3.85 7.85
C ASN A 269 6.49 3.64 8.43
N GLY A 270 7.01 4.59 9.22
CA GLY A 270 8.27 4.40 9.95
C GLY A 270 8.21 3.22 10.91
N LEU A 271 7.16 3.16 11.75
CA LEU A 271 6.95 2.03 12.67
C LEU A 271 6.77 0.71 11.91
N GLN A 272 6.02 0.72 10.81
CA GLN A 272 5.82 -0.46 9.99
C GLN A 272 7.12 -0.97 9.35
N GLY A 273 7.97 -0.08 8.84
CA GLY A 273 9.24 -0.46 8.21
C GLY A 273 10.18 -1.15 9.19
N LEU A 274 10.29 -0.61 10.41
CA LEU A 274 11.08 -1.21 11.49
C LEU A 274 10.54 -2.58 11.88
N MET A 275 9.24 -2.67 12.13
CA MET A 275 8.60 -3.94 12.50
C MET A 275 8.68 -4.99 11.39
N PHE A 276 8.47 -4.61 10.13
CA PHE A 276 8.55 -5.54 9.00
C PHE A 276 9.92 -6.18 8.92
N SER A 277 10.98 -5.38 9.02
CA SER A 277 12.35 -5.85 8.86
C SER A 277 12.71 -6.88 9.95
N VAL A 278 12.29 -6.65 11.19
CA VAL A 278 12.51 -7.57 12.31
C VAL A 278 11.65 -8.84 12.17
N LEU A 279 10.34 -8.68 11.95
CA LEU A 279 9.40 -9.81 11.90
C LEU A 279 9.61 -10.70 10.68
N TRP A 280 9.87 -10.11 9.51
CA TRP A 280 10.17 -10.87 8.29
C TRP A 280 11.40 -11.74 8.50
N LYS A 281 12.49 -11.18 9.02
CA LYS A 281 13.74 -11.91 9.22
C LYS A 281 13.53 -13.07 10.20
N LEU A 282 12.87 -12.80 11.33
CA LEU A 282 12.53 -13.83 12.31
C LEU A 282 11.70 -14.98 11.70
N PHE A 283 10.65 -14.68 10.93
CA PHE A 283 9.83 -15.72 10.31
C PHE A 283 10.54 -16.46 9.17
N LEU A 284 11.39 -15.77 8.41
CA LEU A 284 12.17 -16.39 7.34
C LEU A 284 13.21 -17.36 7.91
N ASP A 285 13.90 -16.97 8.99
CA ASP A 285 14.88 -17.83 9.66
C ASP A 285 14.18 -19.08 10.24
N LEU A 286 13.03 -18.91 10.90
CA LEU A 286 12.20 -20.03 11.38
C LEU A 286 11.71 -20.96 10.26
N TRP A 287 11.38 -20.39 9.10
CA TRP A 287 10.96 -21.18 7.93
C TRP A 287 12.12 -21.99 7.37
N ASN A 288 13.29 -21.37 7.20
CA ASN A 288 14.48 -22.01 6.66
C ASN A 288 14.97 -23.13 7.59
N ASP A 289 14.92 -22.95 8.90
CA ASP A 289 15.31 -23.99 9.86
C ASP A 289 14.34 -25.18 9.87
N LYS A 290 13.07 -24.98 9.51
CA LYS A 290 12.08 -26.07 9.37
C LYS A 290 12.06 -26.74 7.99
N THR A 291 12.69 -26.14 6.98
CA THR A 291 12.69 -26.63 5.59
C THR A 291 14.07 -27.10 5.09
N LYS A 292 15.06 -27.11 5.97
CA LYS A 292 16.26 -27.97 5.85
C LYS A 292 15.89 -29.42 6.10
#